data_AF-A0A5K1DG78-F1
#
_entry.id   AF-A0A5K1DG78-F1
#
_cell.length_a   1.000
_cell.length_b   1.000
_cell.length_c   1.000
_cell.angle_alpha   90.00
_cell.angle_beta   90.00
_cell.angle_gamma   90.00
#
_symmetry.space_group_name_H-M   'P 1'
#
loop_
_entity.id
_entity.type
_entity.pdbx_description
1 polymer ?
#
loop_
_entity_poly.entity_id
_entity_poly.type
_entity_poly.pdbx_seq_one_letter_code
_entity_poly.pdbx_strand_id
1 'polypeptide(L)' 'SHWIGKKYYKRGPEGNDIHKTNVPHIRVEFRDMVFS' A
#
# COMPACT_ATOMS: atom_id res chain seq x y z
N SER A 1 -9.16 0.21 9.19
CA SER A 1 -9.47 -0.77 8.12
C SER A 1 -10.56 -0.32 7.14
N HIS A 2 -11.54 0.48 7.58
CA HIS A 2 -12.66 0.90 6.75
C HIS A 2 -12.23 1.68 5.49
N TRP A 3 -11.30 2.62 5.63
CA TRP A 3 -10.94 3.56 4.55
C TRP A 3 -9.86 3.08 3.57
N ILE A 4 -8.84 2.37 4.06
CA ILE A 4 -7.62 2.07 3.28
C ILE A 4 -7.28 0.58 3.22
N GLY A 5 -8.17 -0.27 3.71
CA GLY A 5 -8.01 -1.73 3.70
C GLY A 5 -7.69 -2.28 5.09
N LYS A 6 -7.93 -3.59 5.28
CA LYS A 6 -7.71 -4.28 6.56
C LYS A 6 -6.23 -4.49 6.88
N LYS A 7 -5.37 -4.49 5.87
CA LYS A 7 -3.93 -4.77 5.98
C LYS A 7 -3.06 -3.52 6.15
N TYR A 8 -3.66 -2.35 6.44
CA TYR A 8 -2.95 -1.07 6.50
C TYR A 8 -1.75 -1.00 7.46
N TYR A 9 -1.66 -1.92 8.43
CA TYR A 9 -0.55 -2.04 9.36
C TYR A 9 0.69 -2.71 8.75
N LYS A 10 0.55 -3.38 7.61
CA LYS A 10 1.67 -3.98 6.88
C LYS A 10 2.42 -2.92 6.10
N ARG A 11 3.75 -3.01 6.11
CA ARG A 11 4.62 -2.11 5.35
C ARG A 11 4.50 -2.39 3.85
N GLY A 12 4.71 -1.33 3.07
CA GLY A 12 4.96 -1.45 1.64
C GLY A 12 3.76 -1.99 0.86
N PRO A 13 4.00 -2.64 -0.28
CA PRO A 13 2.95 -3.20 -1.14
C PRO A 13 1.88 -4.01 -0.40
N GLU A 14 2.28 -4.83 0.58
CA GLU A 14 1.37 -5.74 1.28
C GLU A 14 0.25 -5.05 2.08
N GLY A 15 0.45 -3.78 2.45
CA GLY A 15 -0.53 -2.98 3.17
C GLY A 15 -1.51 -2.23 2.28
N ASN A 16 -1.26 -2.17 0.97
CA ASN A 16 -2.03 -1.37 0.03
C ASN A 16 -3.22 -2.15 -0.56
N ASP A 17 -4.43 -1.75 -0.20
CA ASP A 17 -5.67 -2.21 -0.81
C ASP A 17 -6.06 -1.30 -1.99
N ILE A 18 -5.67 -1.71 -3.20
CA ILE A 18 -5.86 -0.89 -4.42
C ILE A 18 -7.31 -0.49 -4.66
N HIS A 19 -8.28 -1.34 -4.27
CA HIS A 19 -9.70 -1.07 -4.46
C HIS A 19 -10.24 0.04 -3.54
N LYS A 20 -9.44 0.45 -2.54
CA LYS A 20 -9.77 1.53 -1.62
C LYS A 20 -8.89 2.76 -1.78
N THR A 21 -7.61 2.54 -2.02
CA THR A 21 -6.63 3.64 -2.14
C THR A 21 -6.55 4.20 -3.56
N ASN A 22 -6.96 3.42 -4.57
CA ASN A 22 -6.74 3.72 -5.99
C ASN A 22 -5.28 3.99 -6.34
N VAL A 23 -4.36 3.49 -5.50
CA VAL A 23 -2.92 3.60 -5.71
C VAL A 23 -2.40 2.27 -6.28
N PRO A 24 -1.82 2.26 -7.48
CA PRO A 24 -1.20 1.06 -8.04
C PRO A 24 -0.10 0.51 -7.14
N HIS A 25 -0.01 -0.82 -7.05
CA HIS A 25 0.98 -1.51 -6.22
C HIS A 25 2.42 -1.10 -6.55
N ILE A 26 2.75 -0.95 -7.84
CA ILE A 26 4.07 -0.51 -8.32
C ILE A 26 4.50 0.86 -7.76
N ARG A 27 3.55 1.79 -7.50
CA ARG A 27 3.87 3.09 -6.88
C ARG A 27 4.32 2.91 -5.43
N VAL A 28 3.68 1.99 -4.71
CA VAL A 28 4.02 1.68 -3.31
C VAL A 28 5.32 0.90 -3.25
N GLU A 29 5.53 -0.07 -4.15
CA GLU A 29 6.79 -0.82 -4.29
C GLU A 29 7.98 0.10 -4.55
N PHE A 30 7.88 1.00 -5.53
CA PHE A 30 8.95 1.95 -5.83
C PHE A 30 9.28 2.83 -4.63
N ARG A 31 8.25 3.38 -3.96
CA ARG A 31 8.45 4.18 -2.75
C ARG A 31 9.11 3.34 -1.64
N ASP A 32 8.66 2.10 -1.45
CA ASP A 32 9.23 1.23 -0.42
C ASP A 32 10.70 0.96 -0.73
N MET A 33 11.04 0.55 -1.96
CA MET A 33 12.42 0.34 -2.41
C MET A 33 13.33 1.56 -2.20
N VAL A 34 12.86 2.76 -2.53
CA VAL A 34 13.67 4.00 -2.44
C VAL A 34 13.92 4.44 -1.00
N PHE A 35 12.97 4.22 -0.09
CA PHE A 35 13.01 4.71 1.29
C PHE A 35 13.12 3.57 2.32
N SER A 36 13.59 2.39 1.90
CA SER A 36 13.85 1.24 2.76
C SER A 36 15.13 1.35 3.56
#